data_AF-A0A951Q3U9-F1
#
_entry.id   AF-A0A951Q3U9-F1
#
_cell.length_a   1.000
_cell.length_b   1.000
_cell.length_c   1.000
_cell.angle_alpha   90.00
_cell.angle_beta   90.00
_cell.angle_gamma   90.00
#
_symmetry.space_group_name_H-M   'P 1'
#
loop_
_entity.id
_entity.type
_entity.pdbx_description
1 polymer ?
#
loop_
_entity_poly.entity_id
_entity_poly.type
_entity_poly.pdbx_seq_one_letter_code
_entity_poly.pdbx_strand_id
1 'polypeptide(L)'
;MTNNEVISNVFKNQQYMTPEQLSIAHEFQNLIEAEYALCTVEMKRANQAAASKATSTNPDEKQSVNYACSEIDAIRKYWYNRLLHLIQLIEYRDPHLTEELASKYLNNE
;
A
#
# COMPACT_ATOMS: atom_id res chain seq x y z
N MET A 1 7.95 7.27 -26.75
CA MET A 1 8.28 8.17 -25.63
C MET A 1 7.71 7.53 -24.39
N THR A 2 8.53 6.80 -23.64
CA THR A 2 8.13 6.26 -22.33
C THR A 2 8.08 7.44 -21.37
N ASN A 3 6.90 7.76 -20.87
CA ASN A 3 6.77 8.58 -19.66
C ASN A 3 7.41 7.78 -18.53
N ASN A 4 8.73 7.91 -18.38
CA ASN A 4 9.39 7.60 -17.14
C ASN A 4 8.93 8.70 -16.19
N GLU A 5 7.78 8.48 -15.55
CA GLU A 5 7.46 9.20 -14.32
C GLU A 5 8.70 9.04 -13.44
N VAL A 6 9.34 10.18 -13.15
CA VAL A 6 10.49 10.22 -12.28
C VAL A 6 9.99 9.74 -10.93
N ILE A 7 10.37 8.51 -10.57
CA ILE A 7 10.22 8.02 -9.20
C ILE A 7 11.05 8.98 -8.36
N SER A 8 10.39 9.82 -7.56
CA SER A 8 11.09 10.68 -6.63
C SER A 8 11.90 9.83 -5.65
N ASN A 9 13.12 10.26 -5.33
CA ASN A 9 14.11 9.42 -4.67
C ASN A 9 13.79 9.26 -3.18
N VAL A 10 13.55 8.02 -2.72
CA VAL A 10 13.37 7.71 -1.28
C VAL A 10 14.60 8.15 -0.47
N PHE A 11 15.81 8.01 -1.02
CA PHE A 11 17.04 8.34 -0.30
C PHE A 11 17.69 9.63 -0.83
N LYS A 12 17.70 10.69 0.00
CA LYS A 12 18.24 12.01 -0.37
C LYS A 12 19.75 12.07 -0.59
N ASN A 13 20.50 11.12 -0.03
CA ASN A 13 21.97 11.14 0.01
C ASN A 13 22.61 10.18 -1.00
N GLN A 14 21.90 9.80 -2.07
CA GLN A 14 22.40 8.89 -3.11
C GLN A 14 23.74 9.33 -3.71
N GLN A 15 23.99 10.64 -3.83
CA GLN A 15 25.26 11.17 -4.38
C GLN A 15 26.51 10.79 -3.57
N TYR A 16 26.34 10.40 -2.30
CA TYR A 16 27.43 9.99 -1.42
C TYR A 16 27.58 8.46 -1.31
N MET A 17 26.70 7.71 -1.98
CA MET A 17 26.73 6.25 -1.96
C MET A 17 27.81 5.72 -2.89
N THR A 18 28.40 4.57 -2.53
CA THR A 18 29.20 3.81 -3.48
C THR A 18 28.30 3.27 -4.61
N PRO A 19 28.87 2.85 -5.75
CA PRO A 19 28.07 2.25 -6.84
C PRO A 19 27.20 1.07 -6.37
N GLU A 20 27.70 0.22 -5.48
CA GLU A 20 26.97 -0.92 -4.94
C GLU A 20 25.80 -0.47 -4.05
N GLN A 21 26.04 0.51 -3.18
CA GLN A 21 25.00 1.08 -2.32
C GLN A 21 23.90 1.76 -3.16
N LEU A 22 24.29 2.46 -4.23
CA LEU A 22 23.36 3.10 -5.15
C LEU A 22 22.50 2.08 -5.90
N SER A 23 23.10 0.97 -6.35
CA SER A 23 22.35 -0.14 -6.98
C SER A 23 21.28 -0.69 -6.04
N ILE A 24 21.65 -0.99 -4.79
CA ILE A 24 20.72 -1.47 -3.76
C ILE A 24 19.63 -0.43 -3.48
N ALA A 25 19.99 0.85 -3.40
CA ALA A 25 19.04 1.93 -3.19
C ALA A 25 18.01 2.03 -4.32
N HIS A 26 18.44 1.93 -5.58
CA HIS A 26 17.54 1.95 -6.74
C HIS A 26 16.62 0.74 -6.77
N GLU A 27 17.14 -0.47 -6.53
CA GLU A 27 16.32 -1.68 -6.43
C GLU A 27 15.26 -1.54 -5.33
N PHE A 28 15.67 -1.04 -4.17
CA PHE A 28 14.76 -0.85 -3.05
C PHE A 28 13.68 0.21 -3.34
N GLN A 29 14.01 1.29 -4.05
CA GLN A 29 13.03 2.30 -4.47
C GLN A 29 11.94 1.72 -5.37
N ASN A 30 12.32 0.90 -6.35
CA ASN A 30 11.36 0.23 -7.22
C ASN A 30 10.44 -0.72 -6.43
N LEU A 31 11.01 -1.42 -5.44
CA LEU A 31 10.23 -2.29 -4.56
C LEU A 31 9.26 -1.50 -3.67
N ILE A 32 9.67 -0.33 -3.15
CA ILE A 32 8.79 0.54 -2.35
C ILE A 32 7.56 0.96 -3.15
N GLU A 33 7.73 1.47 -4.37
CA GLU A 33 6.58 1.95 -5.16
C GLU A 33 5.66 0.78 -5.54
N ALA A 34 6.23 -0.35 -5.95
CA ALA A 34 5.44 -1.55 -6.26
C ALA A 34 4.65 -2.05 -5.04
N GLU A 35 5.26 -2.03 -3.86
CA GLU A 35 4.63 -2.42 -2.60
C GLU A 35 3.52 -1.45 -2.18
N TYR A 36 3.74 -0.15 -2.36
CA TYR A 36 2.74 0.89 -2.10
C TYR A 36 1.51 0.69 -3.00
N ALA A 37 1.74 0.49 -4.30
CA ALA A 37 0.69 0.21 -5.28
C ALA A 37 -0.08 -1.07 -4.94
N LEU A 38 0.62 -2.14 -4.55
CA LEU A 38 -0.02 -3.40 -4.13
C LEU A 38 -0.92 -3.19 -2.90
N CYS A 39 -0.40 -2.55 -1.86
CA CYS A 39 -1.15 -2.33 -0.63
C CYS A 39 -2.41 -1.49 -0.86
N THR A 40 -2.32 -0.44 -1.68
CA THR A 40 -3.47 0.43 -2.00
C THR A 40 -4.54 -0.31 -2.81
N VAL A 41 -4.15 -1.08 -3.84
CA VAL A 41 -5.07 -1.89 -4.64
C VAL A 41 -5.78 -2.94 -3.79
N GLU A 42 -5.05 -3.69 -2.98
CA GLU A 42 -5.64 -4.76 -2.16
C GLU A 42 -6.51 -4.20 -1.03
N MET A 43 -6.13 -3.07 -0.43
CA MET A 43 -6.98 -2.37 0.53
C MET A 43 -8.30 -1.89 -0.11
N LYS A 44 -8.27 -1.38 -1.35
CA LYS A 44 -9.48 -1.01 -2.09
C LYS A 44 -10.40 -2.20 -2.33
N ARG A 45 -9.84 -3.33 -2.77
CA ARG A 45 -10.60 -4.59 -2.96
C ARG A 45 -11.25 -5.06 -1.66
N ALA A 46 -10.50 -5.04 -0.56
CA ALA A 46 -11.02 -5.43 0.76
C ALA A 46 -12.12 -4.47 1.26
N ASN A 47 -11.96 -3.16 1.06
CA ASN A 47 -12.98 -2.15 1.39
C ASN A 47 -14.27 -2.36 0.58
N GLN A 48 -14.16 -2.66 -0.72
CA GLN A 48 -15.32 -2.97 -1.57
C GLN A 48 -16.05 -4.22 -1.09
N ALA A 49 -15.30 -5.28 -0.75
CA ALA A 49 -15.89 -6.50 -0.19
C ALA A 49 -16.59 -6.23 1.15
N ALA A 50 -15.98 -5.45 2.05
CA ALA A 50 -16.56 -5.08 3.33
C ALA A 50 -17.84 -4.23 3.17
N ALA A 51 -17.89 -3.36 2.15
CA ALA A 51 -19.04 -2.52 1.87
C ALA A 51 -20.27 -3.31 1.37
N SER A 52 -20.07 -4.52 0.81
CA SER A 52 -21.16 -5.36 0.30
C SER A 52 -22.15 -5.83 1.38
N LYS A 53 -21.75 -5.80 2.66
CA LYS A 53 -22.60 -6.08 3.84
C LYS A 53 -23.56 -7.25 3.64
N ALA A 54 -23.03 -8.42 3.28
CA ALA A 54 -23.84 -9.63 3.20
C ALA A 54 -24.61 -9.85 4.51
N THR A 55 -25.90 -10.17 4.41
CA THR A 55 -26.75 -10.48 5.56
C THR A 55 -27.59 -11.71 5.28
N SER A 56 -27.79 -12.57 6.28
CA SER A 56 -28.76 -13.66 6.23
C SER A 56 -29.70 -13.62 7.43
N THR A 57 -30.96 -13.97 7.19
CA THR A 57 -31.99 -14.16 8.21
C THR A 57 -32.05 -15.60 8.72
N ASN A 58 -31.38 -16.54 8.04
CA ASN A 58 -31.23 -17.93 8.48
C ASN A 58 -30.16 -17.99 9.59
N PRO A 59 -30.46 -18.52 10.79
CA PRO A 59 -29.50 -18.60 11.90
C PRO A 59 -28.18 -19.31 11.57
N ASP A 60 -28.23 -20.40 10.81
CA ASP A 60 -27.03 -21.20 10.48
C ASP A 60 -26.14 -20.48 9.46
N GLU A 61 -26.75 -19.78 8.51
CA GLU A 61 -26.03 -18.95 7.53
C GLU A 61 -25.51 -17.66 8.16
N LYS A 62 -26.22 -17.09 9.13
CA LYS A 62 -25.84 -15.85 9.80
C LYS A 62 -24.47 -15.97 10.46
N GLN A 63 -24.18 -17.10 11.08
CA GLN A 63 -22.86 -17.33 11.67
C GLN A 63 -21.76 -17.41 10.59
N SER A 64 -22.01 -18.11 9.49
CA SER A 64 -21.09 -18.19 8.35
C SER A 64 -20.83 -16.81 7.72
N VAL A 65 -21.88 -15.99 7.57
CA VAL A 65 -21.78 -14.60 7.08
C VAL A 65 -20.93 -13.75 8.03
N ASN A 66 -21.15 -13.85 9.35
CA ASN A 66 -20.35 -13.13 10.34
C ASN A 66 -18.87 -13.52 10.28
N TYR A 67 -18.56 -14.81 10.08
CA TYR A 67 -17.18 -15.26 9.90
C TYR A 67 -16.56 -14.69 8.63
N ALA A 68 -17.26 -14.76 7.49
CA ALA A 68 -16.77 -14.18 6.24
C ALA A 68 -16.50 -12.67 6.35
N CYS A 69 -17.39 -11.92 7.01
CA CYS A 69 -17.16 -10.50 7.28
C CYS A 69 -15.91 -10.27 8.14
N SER A 70 -15.71 -11.09 9.18
CA SER A 70 -14.54 -11.00 10.07
C SER A 70 -13.23 -11.32 9.33
N GLU A 71 -13.25 -12.26 8.39
CA GLU A 71 -12.10 -12.58 7.53
C GLU A 71 -11.72 -11.41 6.62
N ILE A 72 -12.72 -10.76 6.00
CA ILE A 72 -12.48 -9.55 5.18
C ILE A 72 -11.92 -8.41 6.03
N ASP A 73 -12.42 -8.22 7.26
CA ASP A 73 -11.89 -7.23 8.19
C ASP A 73 -10.43 -7.50 8.58
N ALA A 74 -10.07 -8.76 8.80
CA ALA A 74 -8.70 -9.16 9.07
C ALA A 74 -7.78 -8.87 7.87
N ILE A 75 -8.22 -9.19 6.64
CA ILE A 75 -7.48 -8.91 5.41
C ILE A 75 -7.29 -7.40 5.22
N ARG A 76 -8.35 -6.60 5.42
CA ARG A 76 -8.29 -5.14 5.35
C ARG A 76 -7.27 -4.57 6.33
N LYS A 77 -7.29 -5.05 7.59
CA LYS A 77 -6.35 -4.62 8.63
C LYS A 77 -4.91 -4.97 8.29
N TYR A 78 -4.67 -6.14 7.71
CA TYR A 78 -3.34 -6.55 7.25
C TYR A 78 -2.75 -5.57 6.23
N TRP A 79 -3.50 -5.26 5.16
CA TRP A 79 -3.03 -4.35 4.12
C TRP A 79 -2.85 -2.92 4.63
N TYR A 80 -3.77 -2.44 5.47
CA TYR A 80 -3.64 -1.13 6.11
C TYR A 80 -2.36 -1.02 6.96
N ASN A 81 -2.10 -2.00 7.83
CA ASN A 81 -0.90 -1.98 8.67
C ASN A 81 0.39 -2.04 7.86
N ARG A 82 0.39 -2.83 6.78
CA ARG A 82 1.54 -2.94 5.86
C ARG A 82 1.81 -1.63 5.15
N LEU A 83 0.76 -0.97 4.62
CA LEU A 83 0.86 0.36 4.01
C LEU A 83 1.34 1.41 5.01
N LEU A 84 0.82 1.39 6.24
CA LEU A 84 1.20 2.35 7.29
C LEU A 84 2.69 2.28 7.62
N HIS A 85 3.24 1.06 7.79
CA HIS A 85 4.67 0.89 8.04
C HIS A 85 5.53 1.35 6.85
N LEU A 86 5.05 1.12 5.62
CA LEU A 86 5.75 1.59 4.43
C LEU A 86 5.77 3.13 4.36
N ILE A 87 4.63 3.78 4.62
CA ILE A 87 4.51 5.23 4.69
C ILE A 87 5.47 5.81 5.74
N GLN A 88 5.52 5.23 6.94
CA GLN A 88 6.43 5.68 8.00
C GLN A 88 7.91 5.57 7.60
N LEU A 89 8.28 4.50 6.90
CA LEU A 89 9.64 4.33 6.38
C LEU A 89 9.96 5.42 5.34
N ILE A 90 9.07 5.64 4.38
CA ILE A 90 9.24 6.64 3.33
C ILE A 90 9.32 8.02 3.96
N GLU A 91 8.38 8.39 4.84
CA GLU A 91 8.32 9.71 5.47
C GLU A 91 9.57 10.02 6.29
N TYR A 92 10.12 9.03 7.00
CA TYR A 92 11.38 9.19 7.73
C TYR A 92 12.58 9.50 6.81
N ARG A 93 12.54 9.07 5.54
CA ARG A 93 13.64 9.24 4.57
C ARG A 93 13.41 10.41 3.61
N ASP A 94 12.21 10.51 3.08
CA ASP A 94 11.72 11.61 2.26
C ASP A 94 10.21 11.87 2.48
N PRO A 95 9.85 12.87 3.30
CA PRO A 95 8.47 13.29 3.50
C PRO A 95 7.72 13.68 2.22
N HIS A 96 8.40 14.32 1.25
CA HIS A 96 7.75 14.79 0.02
C HIS A 96 7.33 13.62 -0.88
N LEU A 97 8.14 12.56 -0.92
CA LEU A 97 7.80 11.36 -1.66
C LEU A 97 6.54 10.69 -1.12
N THR A 98 6.32 10.70 0.20
CA THR A 98 5.07 10.20 0.79
C THR A 98 3.86 10.96 0.27
N GLU A 99 3.94 12.29 0.18
CA GLU A 99 2.86 13.14 -0.35
C GLU A 99 2.58 12.86 -1.84
N GLU A 100 3.63 12.68 -2.64
CA GLU A 100 3.51 12.33 -4.06
C GLU A 100 2.86 10.96 -4.26
N LEU A 101 3.31 9.94 -3.54
CA LEU A 101 2.75 8.58 -3.61
C LEU A 101 1.31 8.53 -3.11
N ALA A 102 0.98 9.24 -2.02
CA ALA A 102 -0.39 9.38 -1.56
C ALA A 102 -1.27 10.05 -2.61
N SER A 103 -0.78 11.12 -3.26
CA SER A 103 -1.50 11.78 -4.34
C SER A 103 -1.72 10.86 -5.55
N LYS A 104 -0.73 10.04 -5.90
CA LYS A 104 -0.79 9.10 -7.02
C LYS A 104 -1.75 7.94 -6.79
N TYR A 105 -1.71 7.33 -5.60
CA TYR A 105 -2.39 6.05 -5.34
C TYR A 105 -3.60 6.12 -4.40
N LEU A 106 -3.70 7.15 -3.54
CA LEU A 106 -4.80 7.28 -2.57
C LEU A 106 -5.84 8.34 -2.98
N ASN A 107 -5.42 9.42 -3.65
CA ASN A 107 -6.30 10.57 -3.93
C ASN A 107 -7.00 10.52 -5.31
N ASN A 108 -6.74 9.51 -6.14
CA ASN A 108 -7.35 9.35 -7.47
C ASN A 108 -8.66 8.52 -7.42
N GLU A 109 -9.54 8.78 -6.45
CA GLU A 109 -10.90 8.19 -6.40
C GLU A 109 -11.97 9.13 -6.95
#